data_AF-A4K643-F1
#
_entry.id   AF-A4K643-F1
#
_cell.length_a   1.000
_cell.length_b   1.000
_cell.length_c   1.000
_cell.angle_alpha   90.00
_cell.angle_beta   90.00
_cell.angle_gamma   90.00
#
_symmetry.space_group_name_H-M   'P 1'
#
loop_
_entity.id
_entity.type
_entity.pdbx_description
1 polymer ?
#
loop_
_entity_poly.entity_id
_entity_poly.type
_entity_poly.pdbx_seq_one_letter_code
_entity_poly.pdbx_strand_id
1 'polypeptide(L)'
;EINTLSIIPMISKSHHPRAIEAATKYFLVQAAASTLMLFSSTINAWHTGQWDIAQLTYPPACLLLTTAIATKLGLAPFHFWFPEVLQGSSLTTALLLSTIMKLPPTTLLLITSHSLNPILLTTMSIMSIILGGWMGLNQTQTRK
;
A
#
# COMPACT_ATOMS: atom_id res chain seq x y z
N GLU A 1 -5.12 9.82 -1.87
CA GLU A 1 -6.59 9.64 -1.78
C GLU A 1 -7.28 9.69 -3.14
N ILE A 2 -6.98 10.65 -4.02
CA ILE A 2 -7.61 10.70 -5.36
C ILE A 2 -7.41 9.39 -6.13
N ASN A 3 -6.19 8.82 -6.14
CA ASN A 3 -5.92 7.53 -6.78
C ASN A 3 -6.73 6.36 -6.19
N THR A 4 -6.98 6.38 -4.88
CA THR A 4 -7.75 5.31 -4.23
C THR A 4 -9.23 5.43 -4.55
N LEU A 5 -9.76 6.65 -4.65
CA LEU A 5 -11.15 6.89 -5.03
C LEU A 5 -11.39 6.63 -6.52
N SER A 6 -10.45 6.97 -7.39
CA SER A 6 -10.62 6.84 -8.85
C SER A 6 -10.62 5.39 -9.33
N ILE A 7 -9.94 4.48 -8.63
CA ILE A 7 -9.84 3.06 -9.05
C ILE A 7 -11.01 2.20 -8.55
N ILE A 8 -11.72 2.61 -7.51
CA ILE A 8 -12.83 1.83 -6.94
C ILE A 8 -13.91 1.52 -7.99
N PRO A 9 -14.42 2.49 -8.78
CA PRO A 9 -15.39 2.21 -9.84
C PRO A 9 -14.84 1.25 -10.90
N MET A 10 -13.53 1.27 -11.14
CA MET A 10 -12.90 0.36 -12.10
C MET A 10 -12.88 -1.08 -11.56
N ILE A 11 -12.60 -1.27 -10.26
CA ILE A 11 -12.65 -2.58 -9.60
C ILE A 11 -14.08 -3.13 -9.64
N SER A 12 -15.09 -2.32 -9.31
CA SER A 12 -16.49 -2.74 -9.23
C SER A 12 -17.24 -2.75 -10.57
N LYS A 13 -16.55 -2.54 -11.71
CA LYS A 13 -17.16 -2.35 -13.04
C LYS A 13 -18.10 -3.48 -13.47
N SER A 14 -17.80 -4.73 -13.10
CA SER A 14 -18.62 -5.89 -13.47
C SER A 14 -19.89 -6.04 -12.64
N HIS A 15 -20.03 -5.30 -11.54
CA HIS A 15 -21.11 -5.42 -10.55
C HIS A 15 -21.31 -6.83 -9.95
N HIS A 16 -20.36 -7.75 -10.17
CA HIS A 16 -20.39 -9.09 -9.59
C HIS A 16 -20.09 -9.03 -8.09
N PRO A 17 -20.71 -9.87 -7.23
CA PRO A 17 -20.47 -9.85 -5.78
C PRO A 17 -18.99 -9.94 -5.40
N ARG A 18 -18.21 -10.75 -6.14
CA ARG A 18 -16.75 -10.84 -5.94
C ARG A 18 -15.99 -9.54 -6.25
N ALA A 19 -16.44 -8.78 -7.25
CA ALA A 19 -15.84 -7.49 -7.59
C ALA A 19 -16.18 -6.41 -6.54
N ILE A 20 -17.40 -6.47 -6.00
CA ILE A 20 -17.82 -5.60 -4.88
C ILE A 20 -16.99 -5.92 -3.62
N GLU A 21 -16.84 -7.21 -3.28
CA GLU A 21 -15.98 -7.64 -2.16
C GLU A 21 -14.54 -7.14 -2.35
N ALA A 22 -13.95 -7.30 -3.54
CA ALA A 22 -12.63 -6.77 -3.86
C ALA A 22 -12.56 -5.23 -3.68
N ALA A 23 -13.55 -4.50 -4.16
CA ALA A 23 -13.60 -3.05 -4.00
C ALA A 23 -13.67 -2.63 -2.52
N THR A 24 -14.46 -3.33 -1.71
CA THR A 24 -14.55 -3.06 -0.26
C THR A 24 -13.25 -3.34 0.47
N LYS A 25 -12.58 -4.48 0.20
CA LYS A 25 -11.27 -4.83 0.77
C LYS A 25 -10.21 -3.79 0.40
N TYR A 26 -10.16 -3.41 -0.88
CA TYR A 26 -9.26 -2.35 -1.35
C TYR A 26 -9.51 -1.04 -0.61
N PHE A 27 -10.77 -0.59 -0.55
CA PHE A 27 -11.13 0.66 0.09
C PHE A 27 -10.72 0.70 1.57
N LEU A 28 -11.07 -0.32 2.35
CA LEU A 28 -10.78 -0.35 3.79
C LEU A 28 -9.28 -0.28 4.07
N VAL A 29 -8.48 -1.08 3.37
CA VAL A 29 -7.02 -1.09 3.59
C VAL A 29 -6.39 0.23 3.12
N GLN A 30 -6.80 0.74 1.97
CA GLN A 30 -6.20 1.95 1.41
C GLN A 30 -6.61 3.23 2.13
N ALA A 31 -7.83 3.26 2.67
CA ALA A 31 -8.32 4.32 3.55
C ALA A 31 -7.56 4.33 4.89
N ALA A 32 -7.39 3.15 5.52
CA ALA A 32 -6.60 3.02 6.74
C ALA A 32 -5.13 3.43 6.52
N ALA A 33 -4.57 3.08 5.36
CA ALA A 33 -3.22 3.48 5.00
C ALA A 33 -3.09 5.00 4.78
N SER A 34 -4.09 5.67 4.17
CA SER A 34 -4.10 7.15 4.07
C SER A 34 -4.27 7.82 5.42
N THR A 35 -5.10 7.29 6.32
CA THR A 35 -5.24 7.85 7.67
C THR A 35 -3.95 7.73 8.47
N LEU A 36 -3.23 6.60 8.36
CA LEU A 36 -1.91 6.44 8.99
C LEU A 36 -0.88 7.44 8.43
N MET A 37 -0.92 7.70 7.11
CA MET A 37 -0.05 8.69 6.47
C MET A 37 -0.33 10.11 6.97
N LEU A 38 -1.60 10.49 7.10
CA LEU A 38 -2.00 11.78 7.68
C LEU A 38 -1.60 11.86 9.17
N PHE A 39 -1.80 10.77 9.92
CA PHE A 39 -1.40 10.73 11.33
C PHE A 39 0.12 10.88 11.50
N SER A 40 0.91 10.25 10.62
CA SER A 40 2.35 10.44 10.56
C SER A 40 2.74 11.90 10.33
N SER A 41 2.14 12.58 9.35
CA SER A 41 2.52 13.96 9.03
C SER A 41 2.11 14.94 10.13
N THR A 42 0.92 14.76 10.70
CA THR A 42 0.41 15.60 11.80
C THR A 42 1.23 15.44 13.08
N ILE A 43 1.63 14.22 13.46
CA ILE A 43 2.52 14.02 14.60
C ILE A 43 3.89 14.65 14.35
N ASN A 44 4.46 14.47 13.15
CA ASN A 44 5.74 15.07 12.82
C ASN A 44 5.66 16.61 12.94
N ALA A 45 4.66 17.23 12.32
CA ALA A 45 4.44 18.67 12.37
C ALA A 45 4.16 19.18 13.79
N TRP A 46 3.47 18.40 14.63
CA TRP A 46 3.27 18.73 16.04
C TRP A 46 4.58 18.81 16.82
N HIS A 47 5.55 17.94 16.50
CA HIS A 47 6.84 17.91 17.20
C HIS A 47 7.89 18.87 16.60
N THR A 48 7.89 19.09 15.30
CA THR A 48 8.94 19.88 14.61
C THR A 48 8.47 21.28 14.20
N GLY A 49 7.16 21.51 14.13
CA GLY A 49 6.57 22.74 13.59
C GLY A 49 6.65 22.85 12.06
N GLN A 50 7.12 21.82 11.35
CA GLN A 50 7.35 21.86 9.90
C GLN A 50 6.43 20.89 9.16
N TRP A 51 5.96 21.31 7.99
CA TRP A 51 5.12 20.53 7.07
C TRP A 51 5.87 20.02 5.84
N ASP A 52 7.20 20.18 5.81
CA ASP A 52 8.02 19.72 4.71
C ASP A 52 8.09 18.18 4.69
N ILE A 53 7.76 17.61 3.53
CA ILE A 53 7.76 16.16 3.29
C ILE A 53 9.16 15.58 3.46
N ALA A 54 10.19 16.36 3.11
CA ALA A 54 11.58 15.94 3.25
C ALA A 54 12.09 15.98 4.71
N GLN A 55 11.34 16.54 5.66
CA GLN A 55 11.81 16.74 7.04
C GLN A 55 11.02 15.90 8.03
N LEU A 56 11.11 14.58 7.87
CA LEU A 56 10.44 13.62 8.74
C LEU A 56 11.42 13.12 9.80
N THR A 57 11.48 13.78 10.96
CA THR A 57 12.57 13.58 11.94
C THR A 57 12.09 12.94 13.24
N TYR A 58 10.78 12.95 13.52
CA TYR A 58 10.24 12.31 14.72
C TYR A 58 10.12 10.78 14.53
N PRO A 59 10.83 9.93 15.30
CA PRO A 59 10.93 8.49 15.01
C PRO A 59 9.58 7.74 14.97
N PRO A 60 8.61 8.01 15.87
CA PRO A 60 7.27 7.41 15.76
C PRO A 60 6.53 7.81 14.48
N ALA A 61 6.72 9.05 13.99
CA ALA A 61 6.17 9.45 12.69
C ALA A 61 6.84 8.66 11.55
N CYS A 62 8.17 8.47 11.58
CA CYS A 62 8.85 7.63 10.57
C CYS A 62 8.29 6.21 10.53
N LEU A 63 8.02 5.60 11.70
CA LEU A 63 7.41 4.27 11.79
C LEU A 63 5.97 4.24 11.27
N LEU A 64 5.16 5.26 11.57
CA LEU A 64 3.81 5.38 11.02
C LEU A 64 3.84 5.56 9.50
N LEU A 65 4.80 6.33 8.99
CA LEU A 65 4.96 6.49 7.55
C LEU A 65 5.38 5.18 6.87
N THR A 66 6.38 4.45 7.42
CA THR A 66 6.80 3.16 6.84
C THR A 66 5.64 2.16 6.80
N THR A 67 4.85 2.07 7.88
CA THR A 67 3.67 1.19 7.92
C THR A 67 2.57 1.63 6.94
N ALA A 68 2.33 2.93 6.79
CA ALA A 68 1.40 3.47 5.81
C ALA A 68 1.84 3.17 4.36
N ILE A 69 3.12 3.35 4.03
CA ILE A 69 3.63 3.03 2.70
C ILE A 69 3.60 1.50 2.46
N ALA A 70 4.00 0.70 3.44
CA ALA A 70 4.01 -0.76 3.35
C ALA A 70 2.60 -1.33 3.11
N THR A 71 1.59 -0.81 3.80
CA THR A 71 0.18 -1.17 3.58
C THR A 71 -0.30 -0.76 2.19
N LYS A 72 0.04 0.44 1.71
CA LYS A 72 -0.32 0.88 0.33
C LYS A 72 0.31 0.02 -0.76
N LEU A 73 1.58 -0.38 -0.59
CA LEU A 73 2.30 -1.21 -1.55
C LEU A 73 1.96 -2.71 -1.46
N GLY A 74 1.30 -3.13 -0.38
CA GLY A 74 1.05 -4.55 -0.10
C GLY A 74 2.31 -5.33 0.26
N LEU A 75 3.26 -4.71 0.98
CA LEU A 75 4.42 -5.42 1.52
C LEU A 75 3.99 -6.33 2.68
N ALA A 76 4.70 -7.43 2.89
CA ALA A 76 4.46 -8.27 4.05
C ALA A 76 4.71 -7.46 5.35
N PRO A 77 3.89 -7.63 6.41
CA PRO A 77 2.79 -8.60 6.56
C PRO A 77 1.45 -8.11 6.01
N PHE A 78 1.38 -6.90 5.44
CA PHE A 78 0.16 -6.25 4.95
C PHE A 78 -0.24 -6.63 3.51
N HIS A 79 0.19 -7.79 3.02
CA HIS A 79 0.05 -8.21 1.62
C HIS A 79 -1.29 -8.93 1.32
N PHE A 80 -2.02 -9.38 2.34
CA PHE A 80 -3.19 -10.26 2.18
C PHE A 80 -4.33 -9.69 1.33
N TRP A 81 -4.50 -8.38 1.30
CA TRP A 81 -5.54 -7.76 0.48
C TRP A 81 -5.26 -7.86 -1.02
N PHE A 82 -3.98 -7.91 -1.41
CA PHE A 82 -3.58 -7.69 -2.79
C PHE A 82 -4.01 -8.84 -3.73
N PRO A 83 -3.74 -10.13 -3.44
CA PRO A 83 -4.16 -11.23 -4.32
C PRO A 83 -5.69 -11.34 -4.48
N GLU A 84 -6.45 -11.03 -3.43
CA GLU A 84 -7.91 -11.10 -3.47
C GLU A 84 -8.51 -10.00 -4.33
N VAL A 85 -7.97 -8.78 -4.24
CA VAL A 85 -8.38 -7.65 -5.07
C VAL A 85 -8.06 -7.91 -6.53
N LEU A 86 -6.85 -8.41 -6.84
CA LEU A 86 -6.48 -8.77 -8.21
C LEU A 86 -7.42 -9.83 -8.79
N GLN A 87 -7.73 -10.87 -8.03
CA GLN A 87 -8.59 -11.94 -8.52
C GLN A 87 -10.03 -11.49 -8.78
N GLY A 88 -10.58 -10.60 -7.94
CA GLY A 88 -11.93 -10.06 -8.08
C GLY A 88 -12.07 -8.95 -9.13
N SER A 89 -10.95 -8.40 -9.61
CA SER A 89 -10.91 -7.34 -10.62
C SER A 89 -10.79 -7.89 -12.05
N SER A 90 -11.07 -7.06 -13.06
CA SER A 90 -10.79 -7.40 -14.47
C SER A 90 -9.29 -7.41 -14.75
N LEU A 91 -8.84 -8.10 -15.80
CA LEU A 91 -7.41 -8.18 -16.12
C LEU A 91 -6.76 -6.79 -16.35
N THR A 92 -7.48 -5.87 -17.00
CA THR A 92 -7.00 -4.51 -17.24
C THR A 92 -6.86 -3.69 -15.96
N THR A 93 -7.75 -3.89 -15.00
CA THR A 93 -7.71 -3.20 -13.70
C THR A 93 -6.66 -3.80 -12.78
N ALA A 94 -6.49 -5.13 -12.81
CA ALA A 94 -5.39 -5.83 -12.17
C ALA A 94 -4.02 -5.31 -12.65
N LEU A 95 -3.85 -5.09 -13.96
CA LEU A 95 -2.63 -4.51 -14.54
C LEU A 95 -2.37 -3.10 -14.01
N LEU A 96 -3.40 -2.24 -13.95
CA LEU A 96 -3.27 -0.88 -13.41
C LEU A 96 -2.91 -0.87 -11.92
N LEU A 97 -3.52 -1.77 -11.14
CA LEU A 97 -3.25 -1.95 -9.72
C LEU A 97 -1.81 -2.43 -9.46
N SER A 98 -1.28 -3.31 -10.31
CA SER A 98 0.09 -3.84 -10.14
C SER A 98 1.18 -2.89 -10.63
N THR A 99 0.85 -1.90 -11.46
CA THR A 99 1.81 -0.97 -12.07
C THR A 99 1.62 0.47 -11.57
N ILE A 100 0.65 1.20 -12.11
CA ILE A 100 0.47 2.64 -11.89
C ILE A 100 0.19 2.94 -10.42
N MET A 101 -0.59 2.10 -9.74
CA MET A 101 -0.91 2.34 -8.33
C MET A 101 0.25 2.11 -7.37
N LYS A 102 1.35 1.50 -7.82
CA LYS A 102 2.58 1.39 -7.03
C LYS A 102 3.46 2.64 -7.13
N LEU A 103 3.32 3.46 -8.18
CA LEU A 103 4.19 4.62 -8.41
C LEU A 103 4.10 5.70 -7.31
N PRO A 104 2.92 6.16 -6.86
CA PRO A 104 2.87 7.23 -5.85
C PRO A 104 3.44 6.82 -4.48
N PRO A 105 3.16 5.61 -3.94
CA PRO A 105 3.80 5.19 -2.71
C PRO A 105 5.32 4.99 -2.83
N THR A 106 5.83 4.54 -4.00
CA THR A 106 7.28 4.41 -4.19
C THR A 106 7.99 5.76 -4.32
N THR A 107 7.38 6.76 -4.96
CA THR A 107 7.97 8.11 -5.00
C THR A 107 8.04 8.71 -3.61
N LEU A 108 7.01 8.54 -2.78
CA LEU A 108 7.03 9.01 -1.39
C LEU A 108 8.13 8.31 -0.59
N LEU A 109 8.27 7.00 -0.72
CA LEU A 109 9.35 6.22 -0.10
C LEU A 109 10.73 6.76 -0.48
N LEU A 110 10.94 7.08 -1.76
CA LEU A 110 12.22 7.62 -2.25
C LEU A 110 12.53 9.00 -1.65
N ILE A 111 11.56 9.92 -1.63
CA ILE A 111 11.74 11.28 -1.10
C ILE A 111 12.05 11.23 0.41
N THR A 112 11.40 10.34 1.16
CA THR A 112 11.61 10.20 2.60
C THR A 112 12.69 9.17 2.97
N SER A 113 13.41 8.60 2.00
CA SER A 113 14.29 7.43 2.23
C SER A 113 15.34 7.63 3.32
N HIS A 114 15.84 8.85 3.47
CA HIS A 114 16.86 9.22 4.46
C HIS A 114 16.36 9.13 5.92
N SER A 115 15.05 9.20 6.17
CA SER A 115 14.47 9.20 7.52
C SER A 115 13.91 7.86 7.97
N LEU A 116 13.77 6.89 7.05
CA LEU A 116 13.16 5.61 7.33
C LEU A 116 14.19 4.62 7.89
N ASN A 117 13.75 3.73 8.78
CA ASN A 117 14.63 2.72 9.37
C ASN A 117 15.01 1.64 8.32
N PRO A 118 16.30 1.51 7.96
CA PRO A 118 16.74 0.57 6.93
C PRO A 118 16.59 -0.89 7.38
N ILE A 119 16.75 -1.20 8.66
CA ILE A 119 16.58 -2.56 9.21
C ILE A 119 15.11 -2.98 9.06
N LEU A 120 14.17 -2.09 9.37
CA LEU A 120 12.75 -2.38 9.19
C LEU A 120 12.40 -2.59 7.70
N LEU A 121 12.90 -1.74 6.80
CA LEU A 121 12.61 -1.88 5.37
C LEU A 121 13.20 -3.17 4.77
N THR A 122 14.44 -3.52 5.14
CA THR A 122 15.10 -4.74 4.66
C THR A 122 14.46 -6.01 5.22
N THR A 123 14.03 -6.01 6.48
CA THR A 123 13.29 -7.16 7.05
C THR A 123 11.96 -7.36 6.33
N MET A 124 11.20 -6.28 6.08
CA MET A 124 9.94 -6.34 5.33
C MET A 124 10.16 -6.78 3.88
N SER A 125 11.25 -6.34 3.24
CA SER A 125 11.58 -6.74 1.87
C SER A 125 11.92 -8.22 1.77
N ILE A 126 12.80 -8.74 2.63
CA ILE A 126 13.14 -10.17 2.68
C ILE A 126 11.89 -11.02 2.95
N MET A 127 11.06 -10.61 3.91
CA MET A 127 9.82 -11.30 4.23
C MET A 127 8.85 -11.29 3.04
N SER A 128 8.74 -10.17 2.31
CA SER A 128 7.89 -10.08 1.12
C SER A 128 8.36 -10.98 -0.01
N ILE A 129 9.67 -11.13 -0.21
CA ILE A 129 10.25 -12.02 -1.23
C ILE A 129 9.95 -13.48 -0.88
N ILE A 130 10.18 -13.88 0.37
CA ILE A 130 9.96 -15.26 0.83
C ILE A 130 8.48 -15.63 0.73
N LEU A 131 7.59 -14.80 1.29
CA LEU A 131 6.16 -15.09 1.29
C LEU A 131 5.56 -15.03 -0.12
N GLY A 132 5.96 -14.05 -0.94
CA GLY A 132 5.50 -13.95 -2.33
C GLY A 132 5.92 -15.17 -3.15
N GLY A 133 7.18 -15.61 -3.02
CA GLY A 133 7.68 -16.81 -3.69
C GLY A 133 6.94 -18.07 -3.25
N TRP A 134 6.75 -18.27 -1.95
CA TRP A 134 6.09 -19.48 -1.44
C TRP A 134 4.59 -19.52 -1.78
N MET A 135 3.88 -18.40 -1.58
CA MET A 135 2.43 -18.34 -1.84
C MET A 135 2.10 -18.51 -3.32
N GLY A 136 2.97 -18.07 -4.22
CA GLY A 136 2.78 -18.20 -5.67
C GLY A 136 2.81 -19.65 -6.17
N LEU A 137 3.60 -20.53 -5.54
CA LEU A 137 3.71 -21.94 -5.95
C LEU A 137 2.40 -22.72 -5.83
N ASN A 138 1.46 -22.26 -5.00
CA ASN A 138 0.19 -22.93 -4.73
C ASN A 138 -1.00 -22.29 -5.48
N GLN A 139 -0.76 -21.49 -6.52
CA GLN A 139 -1.82 -20.84 -7.30
C GLN A 139 -1.99 -21.46 -8.67
N THR A 140 -3.24 -21.78 -9.01
CA THR A 140 -3.64 -22.17 -10.38
C THR A 140 -4.22 -20.99 -11.17
N GLN A 141 -4.51 -19.89 -10.48
CA GLN A 141 -5.19 -18.73 -11.02
C GLN A 141 -4.16 -17.69 -11.44
N THR A 142 -4.11 -17.32 -12.72
CA THR A 142 -3.09 -16.43 -13.29
C THR A 142 -3.06 -15.02 -12.69
N ARG A 143 -4.13 -14.59 -11.99
CA ARG A 143 -4.20 -13.27 -11.35
C ARG A 143 -3.70 -13.24 -9.90
N LYS A 144 -3.49 -14.41 -9.28
CA LYS A 144 -2.95 -14.51 -7.92
C LYS A 144 -1.45 -14.72 -7.98
#